data_AF-A0A1E3BBK0-F1
#
_entry.id   AF-A0A1E3BBK0-F1
#
_cell.length_a   1.000
_cell.length_b   1.000
_cell.length_c   1.000
_cell.angle_alpha   90.00
_cell.angle_beta   90.00
_cell.angle_gamma   90.00
#
_symmetry.space_group_name_H-M   'P 1'
#
loop_
_entity.id
_entity.type
_entity.pdbx_description
1 polymer ?
#
loop_
_entity_poly.entity_id
_entity_poly.type
_entity_poly.pdbx_seq_one_letter_code
_entity_poly.pdbx_strand_id
1 'polypeptide(L)'
;MSTDSLKSMSLTTLFKAYAAKALRELHQNKEIEGRVAGKWSNQTLDSSDEATTDVIANLDEKIRQLEEKLTTLKTDEKNVRAELATLRSKPLLSELRQDIGRLEKEKESILAQLDEFHGHDSSVQVSPEERAEVEREWKRWQRQVNVRRRICRDMWMKCSEVVPEGMTREELWESLGLEGDCKW
;
A
#
# COMPACT_ATOMS: atom_id res chain seq x y z
N MET A 1 -2.27 -33.17 61.01
CA MET A 1 -1.95 -31.75 60.76
C MET A 1 -0.47 -31.68 60.41
N SER A 2 -0.13 -31.29 59.18
CA SER A 2 1.24 -31.34 58.67
C SER A 2 2.14 -30.31 59.37
N THR A 3 3.42 -30.63 59.53
CA THR A 3 4.44 -29.81 60.21
C THR A 3 4.58 -28.40 59.61
N ASP A 4 4.21 -28.22 58.34
CA ASP A 4 4.20 -26.94 57.64
C ASP A 4 3.05 -26.00 58.08
N SER A 5 1.89 -26.54 58.49
CA SER A 5 0.80 -25.71 59.04
C SER A 5 1.18 -25.11 60.41
N LEU A 6 1.90 -25.86 61.24
CA LEU A 6 2.36 -25.40 62.56
C LEU A 6 3.42 -24.29 62.43
N LYS A 7 4.35 -24.43 61.48
CA LYS A 7 5.35 -23.38 61.19
C LYS A 7 4.71 -22.11 60.64
N SER A 8 3.78 -22.24 59.68
CA SER A 8 3.03 -21.11 59.11
C SER A 8 2.21 -20.35 60.17
N MET A 9 1.51 -21.06 61.06
CA MET A 9 0.78 -20.45 62.18
C MET A 9 1.72 -19.73 63.15
N SER A 10 2.90 -20.29 63.44
CA SER A 10 3.89 -19.66 64.33
C SER A 10 4.52 -18.39 63.74
N LEU A 11 4.73 -18.35 62.42
CA LEU A 11 5.23 -17.15 61.72
C LEU A 11 4.18 -16.05 61.69
N THR A 12 2.92 -16.41 61.47
CA THR A 12 1.81 -15.46 61.43
C THR A 12 1.56 -14.82 62.81
N THR A 13 1.69 -15.59 63.90
CA THR A 13 1.59 -15.05 65.26
C THR A 13 2.79 -14.18 65.64
N LEU A 14 4.00 -14.55 65.22
CA LEU A 14 5.21 -13.72 65.37
C LEU A 14 5.08 -12.39 64.63
N PHE A 15 4.61 -12.41 63.38
CA PHE A 15 4.41 -11.20 62.59
C PHE A 15 3.32 -10.28 63.19
N LYS A 16 2.21 -10.86 63.67
CA LYS A 16 1.16 -10.11 64.36
C LYS A 16 1.66 -9.47 65.66
N ALA A 17 2.49 -10.18 66.42
CA ALA A 17 3.10 -9.66 67.65
C ALA A 17 4.10 -8.53 67.33
N TYR A 18 4.89 -8.68 66.27
CA TYR A 18 5.81 -7.65 65.80
C TYR A 18 5.07 -6.40 65.31
N ALA A 19 4.03 -6.55 64.49
CA ALA A 19 3.19 -5.45 64.05
C ALA A 19 2.52 -4.73 65.23
N ALA A 20 1.98 -5.47 66.20
CA ALA A 20 1.39 -4.87 67.40
C ALA A 20 2.43 -4.12 68.26
N LYS A 21 3.67 -4.59 68.29
CA LYS A 21 4.78 -3.91 68.97
C LYS A 21 5.18 -2.63 68.25
N ALA A 22 5.38 -2.70 66.93
CA ALA A 22 5.72 -1.54 66.10
C ALA A 22 4.65 -0.45 66.20
N LEU A 23 3.38 -0.82 66.11
CA LEU A 23 2.27 0.12 66.27
C LEU A 23 2.20 0.75 67.68
N ARG A 24 2.58 0.00 68.72
CA ARG A 24 2.66 0.54 70.09
C ARG A 24 3.84 1.50 70.26
N GLU A 25 4.98 1.20 69.65
CA GLU A 25 6.15 2.09 69.62
C GLU A 25 5.82 3.39 68.88
N LEU A 26 5.16 3.32 67.72
CA LEU A 26 4.70 4.50 66.96
C LEU A 26 3.72 5.37 67.78
N HIS A 27 2.80 4.74 68.51
CA HIS A 27 1.89 5.44 69.42
C HIS A 27 2.63 6.09 70.60
N GLN A 28 3.62 5.40 71.19
CA GLN A 28 4.45 5.96 72.26
C GLN A 28 5.28 7.16 71.78
N ASN A 29 5.72 7.13 70.52
CA ASN A 29 6.44 8.23 69.88
C ASN A 29 5.51 9.39 69.44
N LYS A 30 4.19 9.29 69.71
CA LYS A 30 3.16 10.26 69.33
C LYS A 30 3.02 10.50 67.81
N GLU A 31 3.47 9.56 66.99
CA GLU A 31 3.35 9.65 65.52
C GLU A 31 1.97 9.19 65.02
N ILE A 32 1.23 8.44 65.85
CA ILE A 32 -0.14 8.00 65.58
C ILE A 32 -1.01 8.22 66.81
N GLU A 33 -2.23 8.70 66.61
CA GLU A 33 -3.21 8.84 67.67
C GLU A 33 -3.98 7.53 67.83
N GLY A 34 -3.93 6.93 69.02
CA GLY A 34 -4.64 5.70 69.34
C GLY A 34 -6.02 6.01 69.91
N ARG A 35 -7.07 5.89 69.09
CA ARG A 35 -8.45 6.05 69.57
C ARG A 35 -9.06 4.69 69.90
N VAL A 36 -9.41 4.50 71.17
CA VAL A 36 -10.10 3.29 71.65
C VAL A 36 -11.61 3.54 71.61
N ALA A 37 -12.29 2.98 70.61
CA ALA A 37 -13.75 2.98 70.53
C ALA A 37 -14.27 1.60 70.96
N GLY A 38 -14.45 1.41 72.27
CA GLY A 38 -14.90 0.13 72.83
C GLY A 38 -13.87 -0.99 72.63
N LYS A 39 -14.28 -2.11 72.01
CA LYS A 39 -13.46 -3.35 71.91
C LYS A 39 -12.43 -3.36 70.77
N TRP A 40 -12.40 -2.33 69.93
CA TRP A 40 -11.46 -2.18 68.81
C TRP A 40 -10.68 -0.88 68.93
N SER A 41 -9.35 -0.96 68.83
CA SER A 41 -8.46 0.19 68.79
C SER A 41 -8.16 0.55 67.34
N ASN A 42 -8.57 1.74 66.90
CA ASN A 42 -8.23 2.27 65.59
C ASN A 42 -7.05 3.23 65.76
N GLN A 43 -6.02 3.05 64.96
CA GLN A 43 -4.88 3.97 64.90
C GLN A 43 -5.06 4.85 63.68
N THR A 44 -5.16 6.15 63.92
CA THR A 44 -5.19 7.15 62.86
C THR A 44 -3.84 7.84 62.88
N LEU A 45 -3.20 7.98 61.72
CA LEU A 45 -1.99 8.77 61.61
C LEU A 45 -2.36 10.21 61.97
N ASP A 46 -1.71 10.76 62.99
CA ASP A 46 -1.91 12.17 63.33
C ASP A 46 -0.97 12.96 62.42
N SER A 47 -1.50 13.41 61.28
CA SER A 47 -0.72 14.23 60.35
C SER A 47 -0.57 15.63 60.96
N SER A 48 0.31 15.76 61.95
CA SER A 48 0.79 17.05 62.49
C SER A 48 1.75 17.74 61.51
N ASP A 49 1.54 17.59 60.20
CA ASP A 49 2.00 18.60 59.26
C ASP A 49 0.90 19.64 59.23
N GLU A 50 1.00 20.62 60.12
CA GLU A 50 0.32 21.90 59.93
C GLU A 50 1.02 22.59 58.75
N ALA A 51 0.85 22.02 57.56
CA ALA A 51 1.33 22.56 56.31
C ALA A 51 0.68 23.94 56.20
N THR A 52 1.48 24.97 56.47
CA THR A 52 1.01 26.34 56.40
C THR A 52 0.40 26.54 55.01
N THR A 53 -0.71 27.26 54.92
CA THR A 53 -1.41 27.50 53.64
C THR A 53 -0.48 27.96 52.53
N ASP A 54 0.60 28.64 52.88
CA ASP A 54 1.70 29.06 52.00
C ASP A 54 2.50 27.90 51.37
N VAL A 55 2.77 26.82 52.13
CA VAL A 55 3.46 25.61 51.62
C VAL A 55 2.59 24.88 50.61
N ILE A 56 1.29 24.77 50.89
CA ILE A 56 0.32 24.15 49.99
C ILE A 56 0.20 24.98 48.70
N ALA A 57 0.06 26.30 48.82
CA ALA A 57 0.01 27.21 47.68
C ALA A 57 1.29 27.15 46.81
N ASN A 58 2.47 27.04 47.43
CA ASN A 58 3.74 26.86 46.72
C ASN A 58 3.82 25.50 45.98
N LEU A 59 3.28 24.43 46.58
CA LEU A 59 3.21 23.13 45.92
C LEU A 59 2.21 23.14 44.75
N ASP A 60 1.06 23.78 44.90
CA ASP A 60 0.07 23.94 43.82
C ASP A 60 0.64 24.74 42.65
N GLU A 61 1.39 25.82 42.93
CA GLU A 61 2.06 26.59 41.87
C GLU A 61 3.15 25.76 41.18
N LYS A 62 3.90 24.93 41.92
CA LYS A 62 4.87 23.99 41.32
C LYS A 62 4.18 22.94 40.45
N ILE A 63 3.05 22.39 40.90
CA ILE A 63 2.25 21.43 40.12
C ILE A 63 1.81 22.09 38.82
N ARG A 64 1.25 23.31 38.90
CA ARG A 64 0.81 24.07 37.73
C ARG A 64 1.95 24.33 36.74
N GLN A 65 3.11 24.74 37.23
CA GLN A 65 4.30 24.96 36.40
C GLN A 65 4.81 23.66 35.75
N LEU A 66 4.74 22.53 36.46
CA LEU A 66 5.15 21.23 35.92
C LEU A 66 4.16 20.73 34.87
N GLU A 67 2.86 20.94 35.08
CA GLU A 67 1.82 20.62 34.09
C GLU A 67 1.98 21.45 32.81
N GLU A 68 2.25 22.75 32.93
CA GLU A 68 2.54 23.62 31.79
C GLU A 68 3.81 23.16 31.04
N LYS A 69 4.87 22.82 31.76
CA LYS A 69 6.09 22.24 31.16
C LYS A 69 5.84 20.89 30.48
N LEU A 70 4.98 20.05 31.05
CA LEU A 70 4.64 18.76 30.47
C LEU A 70 3.83 18.95 29.18
N THR A 71 2.85 19.84 29.18
CA THR A 71 2.04 20.13 27.99
C THR A 71 2.87 20.69 26.85
N THR A 72 3.78 21.64 27.13
CA THR A 72 4.71 22.19 26.13
C THR A 72 5.67 21.15 25.57
N LEU A 73 6.31 20.35 26.42
CA LEU A 73 7.18 19.26 25.96
C LEU A 73 6.43 18.23 25.10
N LYS A 74 5.17 17.93 25.44
CA LYS A 74 4.33 17.01 24.66
C LYS A 74 3.96 17.59 23.29
N THR A 75 3.75 18.90 23.18
CA THR A 75 3.55 19.54 21.88
C THR A 75 4.82 19.54 21.05
N ASP A 76 5.97 19.81 21.66
CA ASP A 76 7.26 19.81 20.96
C ASP A 76 7.64 18.41 20.47
N GLU A 77 7.42 17.37 21.28
CA GLU A 77 7.62 15.98 20.90
C GLU A 77 6.79 15.62 19.65
N LYS A 78 5.53 16.04 19.59
CA LYS A 78 4.66 15.82 18.44
C LYS A 78 5.18 16.55 17.20
N ASN A 79 5.60 17.80 17.35
CA ASN A 79 6.13 18.61 16.25
C ASN A 79 7.42 17.98 15.69
N VAL A 80 8.38 17.66 16.55
CA VAL A 80 9.65 17.01 16.15
C VAL A 80 9.39 15.65 15.48
N ARG A 81 8.43 14.86 15.97
CA ARG A 81 8.06 13.60 15.30
C ARG A 81 7.48 13.84 13.91
N ALA A 82 6.64 14.86 13.73
CA ALA A 82 6.07 15.21 12.43
C ALA A 82 7.15 15.70 11.45
N GLU A 83 8.09 16.51 11.92
CA GLU A 83 9.26 16.96 11.13
C GLU A 83 10.14 15.78 10.72
N LEU A 84 10.44 14.87 11.66
CA LEU A 84 11.23 13.67 11.39
C LEU A 84 10.54 12.78 10.34
N ALA A 85 9.23 12.59 10.44
CA ALA A 85 8.46 11.83 9.46
C ALA A 85 8.51 12.48 8.06
N THR A 86 8.43 13.81 8.01
CA THR A 86 8.53 14.60 6.77
C THR A 86 9.94 14.55 6.17
N LEU A 87 10.97 14.46 6.99
CA LEU A 87 12.35 14.31 6.52
C LEU A 87 12.60 12.90 5.98
N ARG A 88 12.09 11.88 6.67
CA ARG A 88 12.22 10.46 6.27
C ARG A 88 11.40 10.09 5.03
N SER A 89 10.34 10.83 4.71
CA SER A 89 9.61 10.62 3.47
C SER A 89 10.38 11.06 2.22
N LYS A 90 11.46 11.84 2.39
CA LYS A 90 12.34 12.24 1.30
C LYS A 90 13.42 11.15 1.13
N PRO A 91 13.58 10.58 -0.08
CA PRO A 91 14.64 9.63 -0.35
C PRO A 91 16.01 10.29 -0.16
N LEU A 92 17.01 9.51 0.22
CA LEU A 92 18.36 10.02 0.40
C LEU A 92 18.93 10.47 -0.95
N LEU A 93 19.79 11.50 -0.94
CA LEU A 93 20.42 11.98 -2.17
C LEU A 93 21.23 10.89 -2.89
N SER A 94 21.81 9.95 -2.13
CA SER A 94 22.49 8.77 -2.67
C SER A 94 21.55 7.82 -3.39
N GLU A 95 20.36 7.58 -2.83
CA GLU A 95 19.32 6.72 -3.43
C GLU A 95 18.77 7.37 -4.71
N LEU A 96 18.48 8.68 -4.68
CA LEU A 96 18.07 9.44 -5.85
C LEU A 96 19.10 9.35 -6.99
N ARG A 97 20.39 9.48 -6.68
CA ARG A 97 21.46 9.35 -7.69
C ARG A 97 21.52 7.94 -8.28
N GLN A 98 21.32 6.91 -7.46
CA GLN A 98 21.26 5.53 -7.93
C GLN A 98 20.04 5.30 -8.82
N ASP A 99 18.88 5.82 -8.43
CA ASP A 99 17.65 5.72 -9.21
C ASP A 99 17.75 6.43 -10.55
N ILE A 100 18.32 7.65 -10.58
CA ILE A 100 18.60 8.38 -11.82
C ILE A 100 19.49 7.54 -12.74
N GLY A 101 20.62 7.03 -12.22
CA GLY A 101 21.54 6.22 -13.02
C GLY A 101 20.90 4.91 -13.52
N ARG A 102 19.95 4.33 -12.78
CA ARG A 102 19.17 3.17 -13.24
C ARG A 102 18.22 3.57 -14.37
N LEU A 103 17.45 4.64 -14.19
CA LEU A 103 16.48 5.14 -15.16
C LEU A 103 17.15 5.61 -16.46
N GLU A 104 18.33 6.21 -16.38
CA GLU A 104 19.12 6.60 -17.55
C GLU A 104 19.52 5.37 -18.38
N LYS A 105 20.00 4.30 -17.73
CA LYS A 105 20.32 3.04 -18.40
C LYS A 105 19.10 2.36 -19.01
N GLU A 106 17.98 2.34 -18.30
CA GLU A 106 16.72 1.79 -18.82
C GLU A 106 16.25 2.57 -20.06
N LYS A 107 16.31 3.90 -20.00
CA LYS A 107 16.00 4.77 -21.13
C LYS A 107 16.88 4.46 -22.33
N GLU A 108 18.20 4.39 -22.13
CA GLU A 108 19.16 4.07 -23.20
C GLU A 108 18.88 2.69 -23.81
N SER A 109 18.58 1.68 -22.98
CA SER A 109 18.22 0.34 -23.44
C SER A 109 16.94 0.34 -24.27
N ILE A 110 15.90 1.07 -23.84
CA ILE A 110 14.62 1.15 -24.55
C ILE A 110 14.82 1.87 -25.89
N LEU A 111 15.61 2.94 -25.92
CA LEU A 111 15.91 3.66 -27.16
C LEU A 111 16.71 2.79 -28.13
N ALA A 112 17.71 2.03 -27.65
CA ALA A 112 18.45 1.10 -28.49
C ALA A 112 17.56 0.00 -29.08
N GLN A 113 16.64 -0.56 -28.29
CA GLN A 113 15.64 -1.50 -28.78
C GLN A 113 14.71 -0.84 -29.82
N LEU A 114 14.27 0.38 -29.54
CA LEU A 114 13.43 1.14 -30.47
C LEU A 114 14.15 1.36 -31.80
N ASP A 115 15.42 1.76 -31.77
CA ASP A 115 16.25 1.94 -32.96
C ASP A 115 16.45 0.62 -33.72
N GLU A 116 16.63 -0.51 -33.03
CA GLU A 116 16.67 -1.84 -33.66
C GLU A 116 15.36 -2.16 -34.39
N PHE A 117 14.21 -1.82 -33.79
CA PHE A 117 12.90 -1.97 -34.44
C PHE A 117 12.70 -1.01 -35.62
N HIS A 118 13.28 0.19 -35.59
CA HIS A 118 13.16 1.20 -36.66
C HIS A 118 14.22 1.04 -37.77
N GLY A 119 15.32 0.35 -37.47
CA GLY A 119 16.48 0.20 -38.35
C GLY A 119 16.37 -0.92 -39.39
N HIS A 120 15.51 -1.93 -39.16
CA HIS A 120 15.30 -3.01 -40.12
C HIS A 120 14.17 -2.73 -41.12
N ASP A 121 13.24 -1.85 -40.75
CA ASP A 121 12.19 -1.33 -41.60
C ASP A 121 11.88 0.10 -41.13
N SER A 122 12.55 1.11 -41.72
CA SER A 122 12.08 2.50 -41.71
C SER A 122 10.75 2.67 -42.49
N SER A 123 9.96 1.61 -42.58
CA SER A 123 8.68 1.53 -43.26
C SER A 123 7.62 2.12 -42.33
N VAL A 124 7.54 3.44 -42.37
CA VAL A 124 6.35 4.25 -42.12
C VAL A 124 5.67 3.95 -40.78
N GLN A 125 5.83 4.84 -39.82
CA GLN A 125 4.88 4.94 -38.71
C GLN A 125 3.52 5.38 -39.28
N VAL A 126 2.78 4.42 -39.87
CA VAL A 126 1.46 4.67 -40.45
C VAL A 126 0.55 5.00 -39.29
N SER A 127 -0.05 6.19 -39.33
CA SER A 127 -0.95 6.61 -38.25
C SER A 127 -2.14 5.64 -38.15
N PRO A 128 -2.77 5.53 -36.96
CA PRO A 128 -3.99 4.74 -36.82
C PRO A 128 -5.07 5.12 -37.86
N GLU A 129 -5.16 6.40 -38.20
CA GLU A 129 -6.08 6.94 -39.19
C GLU A 129 -5.74 6.47 -40.62
N GLU A 130 -4.47 6.54 -41.01
CA GLU A 130 -4.00 6.06 -42.31
C GLU A 130 -4.21 4.54 -42.45
N ARG A 131 -3.96 3.76 -41.39
CA ARG A 131 -4.24 2.31 -41.38
C ARG A 131 -5.73 2.04 -41.57
N ALA A 132 -6.60 2.79 -40.90
CA ALA A 132 -8.04 2.64 -41.02
C ALA A 132 -8.54 2.97 -42.43
N GLU A 133 -7.95 3.99 -43.07
CA GLU A 133 -8.26 4.34 -44.45
C GLU A 133 -7.88 3.22 -45.42
N VAL A 134 -6.64 2.75 -45.34
CA VAL A 134 -6.13 1.66 -46.20
C VAL A 134 -6.98 0.39 -46.03
N GLU A 135 -7.35 0.04 -44.79
CA GLU A 135 -8.21 -1.11 -44.52
C GLU A 135 -9.61 -0.96 -45.14
N ARG A 136 -10.15 0.26 -45.13
CA ARG A 136 -11.45 0.57 -45.74
C ARG A 136 -11.39 0.45 -47.26
N GLU A 137 -10.34 0.98 -47.88
CA GLU A 137 -10.12 0.85 -49.32
C GLU A 137 -9.90 -0.60 -49.74
N TRP A 138 -9.06 -1.33 -48.99
CA TRP A 138 -8.83 -2.76 -49.19
C TRP A 138 -10.15 -3.55 -49.18
N LYS A 139 -10.98 -3.34 -48.16
CA LYS A 139 -12.31 -3.98 -48.07
C LYS A 139 -13.21 -3.61 -49.25
N ARG A 140 -13.17 -2.35 -49.72
CA ARG A 140 -13.95 -1.91 -50.89
C ARG A 140 -13.52 -2.68 -52.13
N TRP A 141 -12.23 -2.73 -52.42
CA TRP A 141 -11.68 -3.43 -53.59
C TRP A 141 -11.90 -4.94 -53.51
N GLN A 142 -11.75 -5.54 -52.33
CA GLN A 142 -12.00 -6.95 -52.11
C GLN A 142 -13.46 -7.32 -52.43
N ARG A 143 -14.43 -6.51 -51.99
CA ARG A 143 -15.85 -6.71 -52.37
C ARG A 143 -16.04 -6.63 -53.88
N GLN A 144 -15.41 -5.65 -54.53
CA GLN A 144 -15.53 -5.48 -55.97
C GLN A 144 -14.95 -6.68 -56.74
N VAL A 145 -13.80 -7.19 -56.31
CA VAL A 145 -13.19 -8.40 -56.87
C VAL A 145 -14.12 -9.60 -56.71
N ASN A 146 -14.72 -9.78 -55.53
CA ASN A 146 -15.65 -10.89 -55.29
C ASN A 146 -16.90 -10.81 -56.18
N VAL A 147 -17.49 -9.62 -56.33
CA VAL A 147 -18.64 -9.41 -57.22
C VAL A 147 -18.27 -9.68 -58.67
N ARG A 148 -17.14 -9.12 -59.15
CA ARG A 148 -16.67 -9.34 -60.52
C ARG A 148 -16.38 -10.81 -60.79
N ARG A 149 -15.71 -11.50 -59.86
CA ARG A 149 -15.43 -12.94 -59.97
C ARG A 149 -16.73 -13.75 -60.08
N ARG A 150 -17.76 -13.41 -59.30
CA ARG A 150 -19.07 -14.08 -59.40
C ARG A 150 -19.71 -13.85 -60.77
N ILE A 151 -19.76 -12.61 -61.24
CA ILE A 151 -20.33 -12.27 -62.55
C ILE A 151 -19.57 -13.00 -63.68
N CYS A 152 -18.24 -12.98 -63.67
CA CYS A 152 -17.42 -13.67 -64.65
C CYS A 152 -17.71 -15.19 -64.65
N ARG A 153 -17.81 -15.81 -63.46
CA ARG A 153 -18.13 -17.24 -63.33
C ARG A 153 -19.53 -17.56 -63.88
N ASP A 154 -20.54 -16.78 -63.48
CA ASP A 154 -21.93 -17.00 -63.89
C ASP A 154 -22.08 -16.82 -65.41
N MET A 155 -21.38 -15.84 -66.00
CA MET A 155 -21.34 -15.61 -67.45
C MET A 155 -20.60 -16.75 -68.15
N TRP A 156 -19.44 -17.15 -67.62
CA TRP A 156 -18.62 -18.22 -68.18
C TRP A 156 -19.35 -19.56 -68.22
N MET A 157 -20.10 -19.89 -67.16
CA MET A 157 -20.93 -21.10 -67.10
C MET A 157 -21.90 -21.15 -68.28
N LYS A 158 -22.65 -20.05 -68.52
CA LYS A 158 -23.60 -19.94 -69.64
C LYS A 158 -22.92 -20.04 -71.01
N CYS A 159 -21.77 -19.39 -71.19
CA CYS A 159 -21.04 -19.48 -72.45
C CYS A 159 -20.50 -20.91 -72.69
N SER A 160 -20.05 -21.58 -71.64
CA SER A 160 -19.51 -22.93 -71.72
C SER A 160 -20.56 -24.03 -71.93
N GLU A 161 -21.83 -23.74 -71.70
CA GLU A 161 -22.94 -24.66 -72.00
C GLU A 161 -23.28 -24.71 -73.50
N VAL A 162 -22.88 -23.69 -74.27
CA VAL A 162 -23.23 -23.52 -75.69
C VAL A 162 -21.99 -23.59 -76.58
N VAL A 163 -21.01 -24.40 -76.20
CA VAL A 163 -19.75 -24.54 -76.94
C VAL A 163 -20.01 -25.34 -78.22
N PRO A 164 -19.57 -24.86 -79.40
CA PRO A 164 -19.70 -25.59 -80.66
C PRO A 164 -19.03 -26.97 -80.59
N GLU A 165 -19.60 -27.97 -81.27
CA GLU A 165 -19.01 -29.30 -81.36
C GLU A 165 -17.59 -29.23 -81.94
N GLY A 166 -16.61 -29.79 -81.20
CA GLY A 166 -15.20 -29.80 -81.59
C GLY A 166 -14.33 -28.71 -80.95
N MET A 167 -14.89 -27.82 -80.12
CA MET A 167 -14.15 -26.81 -79.36
C MET A 167 -14.16 -27.13 -77.86
N THR A 168 -13.02 -26.95 -77.19
CA THR A 168 -12.90 -27.10 -75.73
C THR A 168 -13.20 -25.79 -75.00
N ARG A 169 -13.47 -25.87 -73.69
CA ARG A 169 -13.74 -24.67 -72.87
C ARG A 169 -12.51 -23.78 -72.76
N GLU A 170 -11.34 -24.39 -72.69
CA GLU A 170 -10.04 -23.74 -72.60
C GLU A 170 -9.74 -22.96 -73.90
N GLU A 171 -9.96 -23.57 -75.06
CA GLU A 171 -9.83 -22.90 -76.36
C GLU A 171 -10.81 -21.73 -76.50
N LEU A 172 -12.04 -21.87 -75.98
CA LEU A 172 -13.00 -20.77 -75.97
C LEU A 172 -12.52 -19.61 -75.09
N TRP A 173 -11.92 -19.91 -73.93
CA TRP A 173 -11.39 -18.91 -73.00
C TRP A 173 -10.26 -18.09 -73.63
N GLU A 174 -9.33 -18.77 -74.29
CA GLU A 174 -8.25 -18.13 -75.04
C GLU A 174 -8.77 -17.33 -76.24
N SER A 175 -9.76 -17.85 -76.97
CA SER A 175 -10.35 -17.14 -78.12
C SER A 175 -11.05 -15.83 -77.76
N LEU A 176 -11.55 -15.73 -76.52
CA LEU A 176 -12.15 -14.52 -75.96
C LEU A 176 -11.10 -13.55 -75.40
N GLY A 177 -9.81 -13.89 -75.48
CA GLY A 177 -8.71 -13.07 -74.98
C GLY A 177 -8.67 -12.96 -73.46
N LEU A 178 -9.19 -13.96 -72.74
CA LEU A 178 -9.21 -13.96 -71.29
C LEU A 178 -7.92 -14.59 -70.73
N GLU A 179 -7.26 -13.87 -69.81
CA GLU A 179 -6.04 -14.33 -69.15
C GLU A 179 -6.34 -14.91 -67.75
N GLY A 180 -5.55 -15.90 -67.33
CA GLY A 180 -5.69 -16.59 -66.05
C GLY A 180 -6.41 -17.94 -66.16
N ASP A 181 -6.53 -18.64 -65.03
CA ASP A 181 -7.14 -19.98 -64.99
C ASP A 181 -8.62 -19.89 -65.35
N CYS A 182 -9.14 -20.78 -66.21
CA CYS A 182 -10.57 -20.87 -66.56
C CYS A 182 -11.35 -21.76 -65.58
N LYS A 183 -10.66 -22.34 -64.59
CA LYS A 183 -11.22 -23.19 -63.52
C LYS A 183 -11.70 -22.34 -62.35
N TRP A 184 -12.87 -21.73 -62.51
CA TRP A 184 -13.60 -21.02 -61.45
C TRP A 184 -14.88 -21.74 -61.04
#